data_AF-A0A9E4MM39-F1
#
_entry.id   AF-A0A9E4MM39-F1
#
_cell.length_a   1.000
_cell.length_b   1.000
_cell.length_c   1.000
_cell.angle_alpha   90.00
_cell.angle_beta   90.00
_cell.angle_gamma   90.00
#
_symmetry.space_group_name_H-M   'P 1'
#
loop_
_entity.id
_entity.type
_entity.pdbx_description
1 polymer ?
#
loop_
_entity_poly.entity_id
_entity_poly.type
_entity_poly.pdbx_seq_one_letter_code
_entity_poly.pdbx_strand_id
1 'polypeptide(L)'
;MSLFSPFRPQPGLDELPSRFPDPFGLPPHPLAERAAAGLRERLTQGTWALPEEPGKMFGVLVARDAQGQIGYLQAYSGFITDPWDVTAFVPGTWDVEEKRRVWEPRVRVLKALSAQIDRVKQGEEAEARRALDAFTAKRRRALDALVANHVARKQARGHARAALGDGAGARGELDALARESRADDRTQRERRRTLAQEDARLRAELAAIVSERRSLEAERRARCNEALHAVQDTYMLQNALGVRKRLRELFSSRELAGGAGDCAGPKLLLFAYEQGLTPLAMAEFWWGPSPRSGDRHHGHYYPACHTKCATVLPFMLEGLDLQPAWAHDPCSTRPGALHEREP
;
A
#
# COMPACT_ATOMS: atom_id res chain seq x y z
N MET A 1 13.37 -9.67 33.02
CA MET A 1 12.07 -10.16 33.51
C MET A 1 11.60 -11.26 32.58
N SER A 2 11.02 -12.34 33.10
CA SER A 2 10.48 -13.41 32.24
C SER A 2 9.16 -12.95 31.62
N LEU A 3 9.03 -13.06 30.30
CA LEU A 3 7.78 -12.79 29.57
C LEU A 3 6.73 -13.90 29.71
N PHE A 4 7.14 -15.04 30.27
CA PHE A 4 6.27 -16.16 30.54
C PHE A 4 5.46 -15.90 31.82
N SER A 5 4.13 -15.92 31.71
CA SER A 5 3.19 -15.70 32.80
C SER A 5 2.60 -17.04 33.26
N PRO A 6 3.03 -17.61 34.41
CA PRO A 6 2.50 -18.88 34.90
C PRO A 6 1.03 -18.77 35.29
N PHE A 7 0.24 -19.81 35.02
CA PHE A 7 -1.12 -19.87 35.54
C PHE A 7 -1.13 -20.06 37.06
N ARG A 8 -2.09 -19.40 37.71
CA ARG A 8 -2.39 -19.59 39.13
C ARG A 8 -3.90 -19.69 39.29
N PRO A 9 -4.44 -20.84 39.75
CA PRO A 9 -3.76 -22.12 39.95
C PRO A 9 -3.26 -22.74 38.64
N GLN A 10 -2.32 -23.69 38.72
CA GLN A 10 -1.91 -24.49 37.56
C GLN A 10 -3.09 -25.34 37.06
N PRO A 11 -3.28 -25.46 35.73
CA PRO A 11 -4.34 -26.29 35.17
C PRO A 11 -4.10 -27.79 35.42
N GLY A 12 -5.17 -28.56 35.55
CA GLY A 12 -5.15 -30.02 35.57
C GLY A 12 -4.72 -30.62 34.23
N LEU A 13 -4.34 -31.90 34.22
CA LEU A 13 -3.95 -32.60 32.99
C LEU A 13 -5.11 -32.74 31.99
N ASP A 14 -6.34 -32.84 32.50
CA ASP A 14 -7.59 -32.90 31.76
C ASP A 14 -7.97 -31.56 31.11
N GLU A 15 -7.44 -30.45 31.62
CA GLU A 15 -7.58 -29.11 31.02
C GLU A 15 -6.55 -28.85 29.91
N LEU A 16 -5.57 -29.75 29.70
CA LEU A 16 -4.57 -29.57 28.65
C LEU A 16 -5.06 -30.12 27.30
N PRO A 17 -4.79 -29.41 26.19
CA PRO A 17 -5.10 -29.95 24.88
C PRO A 17 -4.26 -31.21 24.61
N SER A 18 -4.88 -32.28 24.13
CA SER A 18 -4.19 -33.52 23.74
C SER A 18 -3.29 -33.33 22.52
N ARG A 19 -3.67 -32.40 21.64
CA ARG A 19 -2.94 -31.95 20.44
C ARG A 19 -3.10 -30.45 20.30
N PHE A 20 -2.11 -29.78 19.74
CA PHE A 20 -2.17 -28.34 19.51
C PHE A 20 -3.36 -27.99 18.59
N PRO A 21 -4.34 -27.19 19.05
CA PRO A 21 -5.52 -26.82 18.27
C PRO A 21 -5.15 -26.06 17.00
N ASP A 22 -5.91 -26.26 15.93
CA ASP A 22 -5.73 -25.53 14.68
C ASP A 22 -5.92 -24.01 14.90
N PRO A 23 -4.89 -23.16 14.68
CA PRO A 23 -5.00 -21.72 14.91
C PRO A 23 -5.91 -21.00 13.90
N PHE A 24 -6.34 -21.68 12.84
CA PHE A 24 -7.36 -21.19 11.92
C PHE A 24 -8.78 -21.67 12.28
N GLY A 25 -8.93 -22.52 13.29
CA GLY A 25 -10.21 -22.99 13.82
C GLY A 25 -10.77 -22.09 14.92
N LEU A 26 -12.09 -22.12 15.08
CA LEU A 26 -12.79 -21.54 16.23
C LEU A 26 -13.79 -22.55 16.80
N PRO A 27 -14.14 -22.46 18.10
CA PRO A 27 -13.61 -21.52 19.10
C PRO A 27 -12.17 -21.88 19.54
N PRO A 28 -11.43 -20.93 20.16
CA PRO A 28 -10.13 -21.26 20.76
C PRO A 28 -10.28 -22.27 21.90
N HIS A 29 -9.18 -22.93 22.25
CA HIS A 29 -9.17 -23.85 23.38
C HIS A 29 -9.46 -23.12 24.71
N PRO A 30 -10.23 -23.70 25.66
CA PRO A 30 -10.61 -23.05 26.91
C PRO A 30 -9.44 -22.47 27.71
N LEU A 31 -8.30 -23.17 27.74
CA LEU A 31 -7.10 -22.68 28.41
C LEU A 31 -6.49 -21.42 27.75
N ALA A 32 -6.60 -21.30 26.42
CA ALA A 32 -6.19 -20.09 25.71
C ALA A 32 -7.18 -18.94 25.93
N GLU A 33 -8.48 -19.22 26.03
CA GLU A 33 -9.49 -18.23 26.42
C GLU A 33 -9.24 -17.70 27.84
N ARG A 34 -8.88 -18.59 28.78
CA ARG A 34 -8.49 -18.21 30.15
C ARG A 34 -7.27 -17.29 30.17
N ALA A 35 -6.24 -17.58 29.37
CA ALA A 35 -5.08 -16.68 29.21
C ALA A 35 -5.50 -15.33 28.61
N ALA A 36 -6.36 -15.35 27.58
CA ALA A 36 -6.85 -14.14 26.92
C ALA A 36 -7.68 -13.27 27.86
N ALA A 37 -8.54 -13.87 28.70
CA ALA A 37 -9.30 -13.16 29.74
C ALA A 37 -8.36 -12.41 30.70
N GLY A 38 -7.30 -13.07 31.18
CA GLY A 38 -6.30 -12.43 32.04
C GLY A 38 -5.55 -11.28 31.34
N LEU A 39 -5.28 -11.40 30.03
CA LEU A 39 -4.72 -10.29 29.25
C LEU A 39 -5.75 -9.14 29.10
N ARG A 40 -7.02 -9.42 28.82
CA ARG A 40 -8.09 -8.40 28.69
C ARG A 40 -8.33 -7.62 29.98
N GLU A 41 -8.30 -8.31 31.11
CA GLU A 41 -8.39 -7.67 32.43
C GLU A 41 -7.24 -6.68 32.62
N ARG A 42 -6.01 -7.11 32.33
CA ARG A 42 -4.80 -6.28 32.33
C ARG A 42 -4.88 -5.08 31.37
N LEU A 43 -5.41 -5.29 30.17
CA LEU A 43 -5.64 -4.22 29.20
C LEU A 43 -6.68 -3.21 29.68
N THR A 44 -7.68 -3.64 30.47
CA THR A 44 -8.71 -2.78 31.07
C THR A 44 -8.18 -1.97 32.26
N GLN A 45 -7.31 -2.57 33.09
CA GLN A 45 -6.81 -1.98 34.34
C GLN A 45 -5.82 -0.80 34.16
N GLY A 46 -5.53 -0.38 32.92
CA GLY A 46 -5.11 1.00 32.66
C GLY A 46 -3.61 1.32 32.70
N THR A 47 -2.71 0.33 32.67
CA THR A 47 -1.28 0.60 32.42
C THR A 47 -0.94 0.73 30.93
N TRP A 48 -1.87 0.32 30.06
CA TRP A 48 -1.67 0.29 28.61
C TRP A 48 -2.89 0.90 27.87
N ALA A 49 -2.98 2.22 27.83
CA ALA A 49 -4.02 2.91 27.05
C ALA A 49 -3.73 2.73 25.55
N LEU A 50 -4.67 2.17 24.77
CA LEU A 50 -4.54 2.07 23.31
C LEU A 50 -4.47 3.50 22.74
N PRO A 51 -3.37 3.89 22.07
CA PRO A 51 -3.16 5.27 21.66
C PRO A 51 -4.00 5.69 20.45
N GLU A 52 -4.56 4.73 19.68
CA GLU A 52 -5.15 5.04 18.38
C GLU A 52 -6.43 4.25 18.09
N GLU A 53 -7.33 4.94 17.39
CA GLU A 53 -8.39 4.40 16.56
C GLU A 53 -7.79 4.02 15.20
N PRO A 54 -7.99 2.79 14.69
CA PRO A 54 -8.79 1.72 15.27
C PRO A 54 -8.01 0.85 16.26
N GLY A 55 -8.73 -0.07 16.93
CA GLY A 55 -8.14 -1.06 17.83
C GLY A 55 -7.09 -1.99 17.19
N LYS A 56 -6.69 -3.04 17.91
CA LYS A 56 -5.59 -3.92 17.50
C LYS A 56 -5.86 -5.39 17.81
N MET A 57 -5.33 -6.29 16.99
CA MET A 57 -5.29 -7.72 17.31
C MET A 57 -4.24 -8.01 18.38
N PHE A 58 -4.66 -8.66 19.45
CA PHE A 58 -3.84 -9.25 20.50
C PHE A 58 -3.88 -10.78 20.39
N GLY A 59 -2.85 -11.43 20.89
CA GLY A 59 -2.81 -12.88 20.97
C GLY A 59 -2.13 -13.36 22.23
N VAL A 60 -2.53 -14.57 22.65
CA VAL A 60 -1.89 -15.31 23.74
C VAL A 60 -1.48 -16.69 23.25
N LEU A 61 -0.38 -17.20 23.77
CA LEU A 61 0.09 -18.56 23.52
C LEU A 61 0.31 -19.25 24.86
N VAL A 62 -0.52 -20.25 25.16
CA VAL A 62 -0.32 -21.17 26.27
C VAL A 62 0.85 -22.08 25.91
N ALA A 63 1.79 -22.19 26.84
CA ALA A 63 2.98 -23.01 26.67
C ALA A 63 3.41 -23.66 27.98
N ARG A 64 4.22 -24.70 27.86
CA ARG A 64 4.88 -25.41 28.96
C ARG A 64 6.36 -25.07 28.96
N ASP A 65 6.90 -24.72 30.13
CA ASP A 65 8.34 -24.52 30.27
C ASP A 65 9.11 -25.83 30.50
N ALA A 66 10.44 -25.73 30.60
CA ALA A 66 11.33 -26.87 30.83
C ALA A 66 11.11 -27.55 32.19
N GLN A 67 10.49 -26.85 33.15
CA GLN A 67 10.16 -27.38 34.48
C GLN A 67 8.75 -28.01 34.49
N GLY A 68 8.04 -28.01 33.36
CA GLY A 68 6.69 -28.56 33.24
C GLY A 68 5.59 -27.60 33.69
N GLN A 69 5.92 -26.36 34.08
CA GLN A 69 4.94 -25.36 34.49
C GLN A 69 4.19 -24.83 33.27
N ILE A 70 2.87 -24.69 33.42
CA ILE A 70 1.98 -24.17 32.39
C ILE A 70 1.75 -22.68 32.62
N GLY A 71 1.92 -21.92 31.56
CA GLY A 71 1.74 -20.48 31.55
C GLY A 71 1.45 -20.00 30.14
N TYR A 72 1.58 -18.71 29.93
CA TYR A 72 1.31 -18.12 28.63
C TYR A 72 2.20 -16.92 28.31
N LEU A 73 2.37 -16.71 27.02
CA LEU A 73 2.98 -15.52 26.41
C LEU A 73 1.87 -14.62 25.84
N GLN A 74 2.20 -13.36 25.59
CA GLN A 74 1.29 -12.39 25.02
C GLN A 74 1.97 -11.51 23.96
N ALA A 75 1.23 -11.19 22.90
CA ALA A 75 1.69 -10.41 21.76
C ALA A 75 0.57 -9.53 21.21
N TYR A 76 0.95 -8.61 20.34
CA TYR A 76 0.03 -7.81 19.53
C TYR A 76 0.50 -7.74 18.08
N SER A 77 -0.43 -7.47 17.17
CA SER A 77 -0.14 -7.33 15.73
C SER A 77 0.54 -6.01 15.39
N GLY A 78 1.47 -6.03 14.43
CA GLY A 78 2.15 -4.83 13.94
C GLY A 78 3.07 -4.18 14.98
N PHE A 79 3.18 -2.86 14.90
CA PHE A 79 3.94 -2.02 15.83
C PHE A 79 2.98 -1.22 16.73
N ILE A 80 3.41 -0.94 17.95
CA ILE A 80 2.84 0.08 18.82
C ILE A 80 3.98 1.06 19.10
N THR A 81 3.73 2.35 18.88
CA THR A 81 4.61 3.43 19.36
C THR A 81 4.24 3.75 20.82
N ASP A 82 5.25 4.09 21.61
CA ASP A 82 5.17 4.36 23.06
C ASP A 82 3.97 5.20 23.52
N PRO A 83 3.51 5.02 24.79
CA PRO A 83 4.24 4.45 25.91
C PRO A 83 3.57 3.18 26.45
N TRP A 84 3.57 2.10 25.67
CA TRP A 84 3.26 0.78 26.21
C TRP A 84 4.52 0.21 26.82
N ASP A 85 4.44 -0.38 28.01
CA ASP A 85 5.54 -1.20 28.51
C ASP A 85 5.70 -2.43 27.61
N VAL A 86 6.52 -2.27 26.56
CA VAL A 86 6.87 -3.31 25.60
C VAL A 86 7.59 -4.48 26.27
N THR A 87 8.05 -4.33 27.52
CA THR A 87 8.71 -5.40 28.27
C THR A 87 7.74 -6.46 28.77
N ALA A 88 6.42 -6.24 28.67
CA ALA A 88 5.39 -7.23 28.99
C ALA A 88 4.94 -8.06 27.77
N PHE A 89 5.36 -7.71 26.54
CA PHE A 89 4.95 -8.40 25.31
C PHE A 89 6.17 -9.02 24.63
N VAL A 90 5.96 -10.13 23.93
CA VAL A 90 7.03 -10.74 23.13
C VAL A 90 7.48 -9.79 22.01
N PRO A 91 8.78 -9.78 21.67
CA PRO A 91 9.29 -8.94 20.60
C PRO A 91 8.76 -9.35 19.22
N GLY A 92 9.08 -8.53 18.23
CA GLY A 92 8.83 -8.84 16.82
C GLY A 92 9.62 -10.06 16.33
N THR A 93 9.25 -10.56 15.14
CA THR A 93 9.97 -11.62 14.42
C THR A 93 11.17 -11.10 13.60
N TRP A 94 11.62 -9.88 13.89
CA TRP A 94 12.67 -9.17 13.18
C TRP A 94 13.67 -8.58 14.17
N ASP A 95 14.91 -8.43 13.72
CA ASP A 95 15.91 -7.67 14.44
C ASP A 95 15.61 -6.16 14.29
N VAL A 96 15.37 -5.48 15.41
CA VAL A 96 15.01 -4.05 15.45
C VAL A 96 16.14 -3.16 14.94
N GLU A 97 17.38 -3.49 15.30
CA GLU A 97 18.55 -2.69 14.95
C GLU A 97 18.93 -2.91 13.48
N GLU A 98 18.89 -4.16 13.02
CA GLU A 98 19.06 -4.48 11.61
C GLU A 98 17.96 -3.84 10.75
N LYS A 99 16.69 -3.93 11.17
CA LYS A 99 15.57 -3.27 10.50
C LYS A 99 15.79 -1.76 10.43
N ARG A 100 16.20 -1.12 11.52
CA ARG A 100 16.52 0.32 11.55
C ARG A 100 17.64 0.67 10.57
N ARG A 101 18.76 -0.06 10.64
CA ARG A 101 19.93 0.10 9.75
C ARG A 101 19.57 -0.04 8.27
N VAL A 102 18.68 -0.97 7.94
CA VAL A 102 18.23 -1.22 6.56
C VAL A 102 17.21 -0.18 6.08
N TRP A 103 16.29 0.22 6.96
CA TRP A 103 15.14 1.08 6.64
C TRP A 103 15.53 2.55 6.49
N GLU A 104 16.29 3.11 7.44
CA GLU A 104 16.53 4.55 7.50
C GLU A 104 17.18 5.12 6.22
N PRO A 105 18.26 4.55 5.65
CA PRO A 105 18.88 5.08 4.44
C PRO A 105 17.93 5.05 3.24
N ARG A 106 17.11 4.00 3.13
CA ARG A 106 16.19 3.81 2.02
C ARG A 106 15.01 4.76 2.07
N VAL A 107 14.47 5.03 3.27
CA VAL A 107 13.45 6.06 3.45
C VAL A 107 13.96 7.44 3.05
N ARG A 108 15.23 7.77 3.35
CA ARG A 108 15.82 9.05 2.91
C ARG A 108 15.82 9.17 1.38
N VAL A 109 16.21 8.12 0.67
CA VAL A 109 16.16 8.08 -0.81
C VAL A 109 14.72 8.23 -1.32
N LEU A 110 13.77 7.50 -0.74
CA LEU A 110 12.35 7.59 -1.13
C LEU A 110 11.75 8.97 -0.89
N LYS A 111 12.09 9.61 0.24
CA LYS A 111 11.68 11.00 0.54
C LYS A 111 12.30 11.98 -0.46
N ALA A 112 13.58 11.83 -0.79
CA ALA A 112 14.25 12.68 -1.78
C ALA A 112 13.61 12.56 -3.17
N LEU A 113 13.35 11.34 -3.65
CA LEU A 113 12.66 11.10 -4.91
C LEU A 113 11.23 11.65 -4.91
N SER A 114 10.50 11.50 -3.80
CA SER A 114 9.15 12.04 -3.68
C SER A 114 9.15 13.57 -3.77
N ALA A 115 10.07 14.22 -3.05
CA ALA A 115 10.25 15.66 -3.13
C ALA A 115 10.64 16.13 -4.54
N GLN A 116 11.46 15.37 -5.27
CA GLN A 116 11.82 15.69 -6.66
C GLN A 116 10.62 15.55 -7.61
N ILE A 117 9.83 14.47 -7.49
CA ILE A 117 8.61 14.27 -8.27
C ILE A 117 7.63 15.43 -8.01
N ASP A 118 7.47 15.84 -6.75
CA ASP A 118 6.58 16.94 -6.38
C ASP A 118 7.07 18.27 -6.95
N ARG A 119 8.39 18.54 -6.94
CA ARG A 119 8.96 19.73 -7.59
C ARG A 119 8.68 19.76 -9.09
N VAL A 120 8.88 18.66 -9.81
CA VAL A 120 8.60 18.59 -11.26
C VAL A 120 7.10 18.77 -11.53
N LYS A 121 6.24 18.11 -10.74
CA LYS A 121 4.77 18.22 -10.89
C LYS A 121 4.25 19.64 -10.66
N GLN A 122 4.70 20.27 -9.57
CA GLN A 122 4.13 21.54 -9.09
C GLN A 122 4.84 22.76 -9.70
N GLY A 123 6.09 22.61 -10.14
CA GLY A 123 6.86 23.62 -10.86
C GLY A 123 6.75 23.42 -12.37
N GLU A 124 7.78 22.80 -12.94
CA GLU A 124 8.04 22.68 -14.39
C GLU A 124 6.83 22.19 -15.19
N GLU A 125 6.19 21.08 -14.78
CA GLU A 125 5.04 20.52 -15.51
C GLU A 125 3.83 21.48 -15.47
N ALA A 126 3.58 22.07 -14.30
CA ALA A 126 2.47 23.00 -14.14
C ALA A 126 2.69 24.29 -14.95
N GLU A 127 3.93 24.79 -15.01
CA GLU A 127 4.32 25.94 -15.83
C GLU A 127 4.18 25.64 -17.33
N ALA A 128 4.72 24.52 -17.80
CA ALA A 128 4.62 24.10 -19.20
C ALA A 128 3.16 23.87 -19.62
N ARG A 129 2.32 23.32 -18.73
CA ARG A 129 0.88 23.17 -18.96
C ARG A 129 0.20 24.53 -19.14
N ARG A 130 0.44 25.48 -18.22
CA ARG A 130 -0.10 26.84 -18.31
C ARG A 130 0.34 27.55 -19.59
N ALA A 131 1.60 27.40 -19.99
CA ALA A 131 2.14 27.98 -21.22
C ALA A 131 1.44 27.40 -22.46
N LEU A 132 1.27 26.08 -22.52
CA LEU A 132 0.57 25.40 -23.62
C LEU A 132 -0.91 25.82 -23.69
N ASP A 133 -1.60 25.91 -22.56
CA ASP A 133 -3.01 26.30 -22.50
C ASP A 133 -3.19 27.76 -22.96
N ALA A 134 -2.34 28.67 -22.46
CA ALA A 134 -2.33 30.07 -22.87
C ALA A 134 -2.04 30.22 -24.38
N PHE A 135 -1.07 29.47 -24.90
CA PHE A 135 -0.75 29.47 -26.32
C PHE A 135 -1.88 28.87 -27.16
N THR A 136 -2.52 27.81 -26.70
CA THR A 136 -3.68 27.20 -27.38
C THR A 136 -4.82 28.21 -27.55
N ALA A 137 -5.12 28.99 -26.49
CA ALA A 137 -6.11 30.05 -26.56
C ALA A 137 -5.69 31.21 -27.50
N LYS A 138 -4.40 31.59 -27.48
CA LYS A 138 -3.84 32.59 -28.41
C LYS A 138 -3.91 32.12 -29.87
N ARG A 139 -3.54 30.87 -30.13
CA ARG A 139 -3.55 30.23 -31.44
C ARG A 139 -4.98 30.18 -32.00
N ARG A 140 -5.97 29.80 -31.18
CA ARG A 140 -7.38 29.79 -31.62
C ARG A 140 -7.82 31.18 -32.10
N ARG A 141 -7.65 32.20 -31.26
CA ARG A 141 -7.97 33.60 -31.62
C ARG A 141 -7.25 34.06 -32.89
N ALA A 142 -5.98 33.71 -33.05
CA ALA A 142 -5.21 34.07 -34.24
C ALA A 142 -5.73 33.37 -35.51
N LEU A 143 -6.11 32.09 -35.42
CA LEU A 143 -6.69 31.36 -36.54
C LEU A 143 -8.08 31.90 -36.92
N ASP A 144 -8.91 32.23 -35.93
CA ASP A 144 -10.24 32.83 -36.16
C ASP A 144 -10.10 34.19 -36.85
N ALA A 145 -9.16 35.03 -36.39
CA ALA A 145 -8.85 36.30 -37.03
C ALA A 145 -8.33 36.16 -38.46
N LEU A 146 -7.53 35.12 -38.76
CA LEU A 146 -7.08 34.83 -40.12
C LEU A 146 -8.24 34.44 -41.04
N VAL A 147 -9.18 33.63 -40.54
CA VAL A 147 -10.38 33.26 -41.29
C VAL A 147 -11.25 34.49 -41.57
N ALA A 148 -11.51 35.31 -40.56
CA ALA A 148 -12.29 36.54 -40.72
C ALA A 148 -11.64 37.52 -41.71
N ASN A 149 -10.31 37.71 -41.61
CA ASN A 149 -9.57 38.58 -42.53
C ASN A 149 -9.60 38.05 -43.97
N HIS A 150 -9.46 36.72 -44.16
CA HIS A 150 -9.57 36.11 -45.48
C HIS A 150 -10.93 36.37 -46.14
N VAL A 151 -12.02 36.23 -45.37
CA VAL A 151 -13.38 36.50 -45.85
C VAL A 151 -13.53 37.98 -46.24
N ALA A 152 -13.11 38.91 -45.37
CA ALA A 152 -13.21 40.34 -45.63
C ALA A 152 -12.39 40.77 -46.86
N ARG A 153 -11.14 40.30 -46.99
CA ARG A 153 -10.27 40.53 -48.15
C ARG A 153 -10.89 39.98 -49.43
N LYS A 154 -11.47 38.78 -49.39
CA LYS A 154 -12.15 38.16 -50.54
C LYS A 154 -13.37 38.98 -50.98
N GLN A 155 -14.17 39.49 -50.03
CA GLN A 155 -15.31 40.35 -50.31
C GLN A 155 -14.87 41.70 -50.92
N ALA A 156 -13.87 42.36 -50.33
CA ALA A 156 -13.32 43.61 -50.85
C ALA A 156 -12.80 43.47 -52.29
N ARG A 157 -12.06 42.40 -52.59
CA ARG A 157 -11.64 42.08 -53.96
C ARG A 157 -12.84 41.78 -54.88
N GLY A 158 -13.90 41.15 -54.36
CA GLY A 158 -15.13 40.90 -55.11
C GLY A 158 -15.82 42.21 -55.52
N HIS A 159 -15.98 43.15 -54.59
CA HIS A 159 -16.52 44.48 -54.87
C HIS A 159 -15.64 45.27 -55.84
N ALA A 160 -14.31 45.24 -55.64
CA ALA A 160 -13.36 45.89 -56.53
C ALA A 160 -13.49 45.35 -57.97
N ARG A 161 -13.60 44.03 -58.15
CA ARG A 161 -13.82 43.42 -59.48
C ARG A 161 -15.14 43.86 -60.13
N ALA A 162 -16.22 43.94 -59.35
CA ALA A 162 -17.54 44.33 -59.86
C ALA A 162 -17.61 45.81 -60.28
N ALA A 163 -16.73 46.65 -59.73
CA ALA A 163 -16.64 48.08 -60.07
C ALA A 163 -15.80 48.38 -61.32
N LEU A 164 -15.08 47.38 -61.87
CA LEU A 164 -14.27 47.55 -63.08
C LEU A 164 -15.14 47.44 -64.34
N GLY A 165 -15.00 48.40 -65.26
CA GLY A 165 -15.64 48.35 -66.60
C GLY A 165 -14.79 47.64 -67.66
N ASP A 166 -15.30 47.56 -68.89
CA ASP A 166 -14.67 46.83 -70.01
C ASP A 166 -13.64 47.68 -70.80
N GLY A 167 -12.52 48.02 -70.16
CA GLY A 167 -11.43 48.79 -70.79
C GLY A 167 -10.03 48.21 -70.57
N ALA A 168 -9.04 48.66 -71.36
CA ALA A 168 -7.64 48.20 -71.24
C ALA A 168 -7.02 48.44 -69.84
N GLY A 169 -7.48 49.46 -69.11
CA GLY A 169 -7.12 49.72 -67.72
C GLY A 169 -7.62 48.65 -66.72
N ALA A 170 -8.79 48.04 -66.98
CA ALA A 170 -9.37 47.03 -66.11
C ALA A 170 -8.56 45.72 -66.08
N ARG A 171 -7.87 45.38 -67.18
CA ARG A 171 -7.01 44.18 -67.25
C ARG A 171 -5.82 44.27 -66.28
N GLY A 172 -5.18 45.44 -66.20
CA GLY A 172 -4.06 45.67 -65.26
C GLY A 172 -4.50 45.62 -63.79
N GLU A 173 -5.70 46.13 -63.49
CA GLU A 173 -6.29 46.09 -62.16
C GLU A 173 -6.72 44.68 -61.73
N LEU A 174 -7.30 43.89 -62.65
CA LEU A 174 -7.62 42.47 -62.41
C LEU A 174 -6.36 41.65 -62.07
N ASP A 175 -5.26 41.88 -62.80
CA ASP A 175 -3.97 41.24 -62.52
C ASP A 175 -3.40 41.66 -61.15
N ALA A 176 -3.59 42.93 -60.75
CA ALA A 176 -3.21 43.40 -59.42
C ALA A 176 -4.00 42.69 -58.30
N LEU A 177 -5.32 42.56 -58.45
CA LEU A 177 -6.18 41.83 -57.49
C LEU A 177 -5.84 40.34 -57.43
N ALA A 178 -5.39 39.74 -58.53
CA ALA A 178 -4.91 38.36 -58.56
C ALA A 178 -3.56 38.21 -57.82
N ARG A 179 -2.62 39.16 -58.00
CA ARG A 179 -1.36 39.20 -57.24
C ARG A 179 -1.62 39.38 -55.73
N GLU A 180 -2.55 40.24 -55.36
CA GLU A 180 -2.97 40.45 -53.97
C GLU A 180 -3.50 39.14 -53.36
N SER A 181 -4.39 38.43 -54.05
CA SER A 181 -4.93 37.15 -53.56
C SER A 181 -3.82 36.11 -53.31
N ARG A 182 -2.84 36.00 -54.22
CA ARG A 182 -1.71 35.08 -54.04
C ARG A 182 -0.82 35.50 -52.86
N ALA A 183 -0.65 36.80 -52.62
CA ALA A 183 0.10 37.32 -51.48
C ALA A 183 -0.62 37.04 -50.14
N ASP A 184 -1.94 37.20 -50.09
CA ASP A 184 -2.76 36.84 -48.93
C ASP A 184 -2.66 35.35 -48.60
N ASP A 185 -2.75 34.48 -49.61
CA ASP A 185 -2.67 33.03 -49.41
C ASP A 185 -1.28 32.59 -48.92
N ARG A 186 -0.21 33.25 -49.37
CA ARG A 186 1.15 33.00 -48.85
C ARG A 186 1.24 33.42 -47.38
N THR A 187 0.79 34.64 -47.06
CA THR A 187 0.79 35.19 -45.70
C THR A 187 0.01 34.29 -44.73
N GLN A 188 -1.15 33.78 -45.15
CA GLN A 188 -1.94 32.86 -44.33
C GLN A 188 -1.26 31.53 -44.10
N ARG A 189 -0.67 30.93 -45.14
CA ARG A 189 0.07 29.67 -45.03
C ARG A 189 1.26 29.81 -44.07
N GLU A 190 2.03 30.89 -44.20
CA GLU A 190 3.16 31.19 -43.33
C GLU A 190 2.72 31.35 -41.88
N ARG A 191 1.70 32.17 -41.61
CA ARG A 191 1.17 32.35 -40.24
C ARG A 191 0.66 31.06 -39.62
N ARG A 192 -0.08 30.24 -40.38
CA ARG A 192 -0.56 28.92 -39.92
C ARG A 192 0.61 27.98 -39.60
N ARG A 193 1.65 27.99 -40.43
CA ARG A 193 2.88 27.20 -40.22
C ARG A 193 3.60 27.64 -38.94
N THR A 194 3.82 28.94 -38.73
CA THR A 194 4.48 29.46 -37.52
C THR A 194 3.70 29.08 -36.26
N LEU A 195 2.36 29.23 -36.26
CA LEU A 195 1.52 28.83 -35.13
C LEU A 195 1.57 27.32 -34.85
N ALA A 196 1.63 26.50 -35.90
CA ALA A 196 1.74 25.05 -35.76
C ALA A 196 3.12 24.61 -35.23
N GLN A 197 4.20 25.28 -35.66
CA GLN A 197 5.55 25.02 -35.17
C GLN A 197 5.70 25.35 -33.69
N GLU A 198 5.14 26.49 -33.25
CA GLU A 198 5.16 26.90 -31.85
C GLU A 198 4.33 25.95 -30.96
N ASP A 199 3.15 25.52 -31.43
CA ASP A 199 2.33 24.50 -30.75
C ASP A 199 3.08 23.19 -30.57
N ALA A 200 3.76 22.73 -31.63
CA ALA A 200 4.56 21.52 -31.60
C ALA A 200 5.73 21.64 -30.63
N ARG A 201 6.41 22.81 -30.56
CA ARG A 201 7.49 23.08 -29.61
C ARG A 201 7.02 22.96 -28.17
N LEU A 202 5.94 23.66 -27.80
CA LEU A 202 5.39 23.64 -26.43
C LEU A 202 4.88 22.25 -26.03
N ARG A 203 4.26 21.51 -26.96
CA ARG A 203 3.85 20.12 -26.72
C ARG A 203 5.05 19.20 -26.50
N ALA A 204 6.13 19.36 -27.27
CA ALA A 204 7.34 18.56 -27.12
C ALA A 204 8.04 18.85 -25.78
N GLU A 205 8.10 20.11 -25.37
CA GLU A 205 8.65 20.53 -24.07
C GLU A 205 7.87 19.90 -22.91
N LEU A 206 6.54 20.01 -22.92
CA LEU A 206 5.69 19.38 -21.91
C LEU A 206 5.81 17.85 -21.91
N ALA A 207 5.93 17.23 -23.10
CA ALA A 207 6.12 15.79 -23.20
C ALA A 207 7.46 15.34 -22.59
N ALA A 208 8.53 16.11 -22.76
CA ALA A 208 9.83 15.83 -22.16
C ALA A 208 9.76 15.87 -20.62
N ILE A 209 9.17 16.92 -20.05
CA ILE A 209 8.99 17.08 -18.60
C ILE A 209 8.14 15.93 -18.01
N VAL A 210 7.03 15.60 -18.68
CA VAL A 210 6.16 14.47 -18.26
C VAL A 210 6.92 13.14 -18.33
N SER A 211 7.79 12.95 -19.33
CA SER A 211 8.62 11.76 -19.45
C SER A 211 9.63 11.65 -18.31
N GLU A 212 10.30 12.74 -17.95
CA GLU A 212 11.22 12.79 -16.81
C GLU A 212 10.51 12.43 -15.50
N ARG A 213 9.36 13.06 -15.24
CA ARG A 213 8.53 12.74 -14.07
C ARG A 213 8.16 11.26 -14.00
N ARG A 214 7.77 10.66 -15.13
CA ARG A 214 7.42 9.23 -15.20
C ARG A 214 8.62 8.34 -14.90
N SER A 215 9.82 8.73 -15.34
CA SER A 215 11.07 8.04 -15.00
C SER A 215 11.34 8.08 -13.50
N LEU A 216 11.20 9.25 -12.87
CA LEU A 216 11.36 9.41 -11.41
C LEU A 216 10.31 8.59 -10.64
N GLU A 217 9.06 8.55 -11.09
CA GLU A 217 8.02 7.71 -10.49
C GLU A 217 8.33 6.21 -10.62
N ALA A 218 8.89 5.79 -11.76
CA ALA A 218 9.33 4.41 -11.97
C ALA A 218 10.52 4.05 -11.06
N GLU A 219 11.51 4.94 -10.95
CA GLU A 219 12.63 4.75 -10.03
C GLU A 219 12.15 4.67 -8.58
N ARG A 220 11.28 5.60 -8.14
CA ARG A 220 10.71 5.57 -6.79
C ARG A 220 9.98 4.26 -6.50
N ARG A 221 9.22 3.73 -7.46
CA ARG A 221 8.56 2.40 -7.32
C ARG A 221 9.59 1.29 -7.16
N ALA A 222 10.63 1.26 -7.99
CA ALA A 222 11.69 0.27 -7.90
C ALA A 222 12.42 0.33 -6.54
N ARG A 223 12.79 1.53 -6.08
CA ARG A 223 13.42 1.74 -4.76
C ARG A 223 12.50 1.36 -3.60
N CYS A 224 11.19 1.57 -3.74
CA CYS A 224 10.22 1.18 -2.72
C CYS A 224 10.14 -0.33 -2.59
N ASN A 225 10.11 -1.05 -3.71
CA ASN A 225 10.12 -2.51 -3.73
C ASN A 225 11.43 -3.07 -3.17
N GLU A 226 12.57 -2.48 -3.55
CA GLU A 226 13.89 -2.82 -2.99
C GLU A 226 13.92 -2.62 -1.46
N ALA A 227 13.35 -1.52 -0.96
CA ALA A 227 13.28 -1.25 0.47
C ALA A 227 12.38 -2.22 1.22
N LEU A 228 11.23 -2.55 0.66
CA LEU A 228 10.32 -3.54 1.23
C LEU A 228 11.00 -4.91 1.32
N HIS A 229 11.66 -5.36 0.26
CA HIS A 229 12.40 -6.62 0.26
C HIS A 229 13.51 -6.64 1.30
N ALA A 230 14.30 -5.56 1.38
CA ALA A 230 15.38 -5.47 2.34
C ALA A 230 14.87 -5.51 3.78
N VAL A 231 13.73 -4.88 4.08
CA VAL A 231 13.08 -4.97 5.39
C VAL A 231 12.55 -6.38 5.64
N GLN A 232 11.95 -7.03 4.65
CA GLN A 232 11.43 -8.40 4.80
C GLN A 232 12.56 -9.43 4.98
N ASP A 233 13.76 -9.16 4.48
CA ASP A 233 14.95 -9.99 4.69
C ASP A 233 15.45 -9.97 6.14
N THR A 234 15.03 -8.99 6.96
CA THR A 234 15.37 -8.92 8.39
C THR A 234 14.46 -9.81 9.25
N TYR A 235 13.47 -10.47 8.66
CA TYR A 235 12.55 -11.35 9.37
C TYR A 235 13.07 -12.77 9.34
N MET A 236 13.29 -13.34 10.53
CA MET A 236 13.72 -14.72 10.70
C MET A 236 12.66 -15.48 11.48
N LEU A 237 12.17 -16.57 10.89
CA LEU A 237 11.16 -17.43 11.48
C LEU A 237 11.79 -18.77 11.84
N GLN A 238 11.20 -19.45 12.83
CA GLN A 238 11.61 -20.77 13.28
C GLN A 238 10.37 -21.66 13.44
N ASN A 239 10.50 -22.94 13.10
CA ASN A 239 9.46 -23.95 13.38
C ASN A 239 9.76 -24.76 14.66
N ALA A 240 8.84 -25.63 15.06
CA ALA A 240 8.99 -26.44 16.27
C ALA A 240 10.15 -27.44 16.21
N LEU A 241 10.65 -27.77 15.01
CA LEU A 241 11.84 -28.61 14.79
C LEU A 241 13.16 -27.83 14.89
N GLY A 242 13.12 -26.51 15.08
CA GLY A 242 14.30 -25.65 15.11
C GLY A 242 14.82 -25.22 13.74
N VAL A 243 14.12 -25.55 12.65
CA VAL A 243 14.48 -25.08 11.30
C VAL A 243 14.18 -23.59 11.20
N ARG A 244 15.15 -22.82 10.70
CA ARG A 244 15.02 -21.38 10.49
C ARG A 244 14.90 -21.02 9.01
N LYS A 245 14.02 -20.08 8.69
CA LYS A 245 13.84 -19.54 7.34
C LYS A 245 13.57 -18.04 7.41
N ARG A 246 14.08 -17.29 6.45
CA ARG A 246 13.66 -15.90 6.25
C ARG A 246 12.21 -15.87 5.79
N LEU A 247 11.50 -14.80 6.14
CA LEU A 247 10.10 -14.64 5.76
C LEU A 247 9.91 -14.79 4.23
N ARG A 248 10.78 -14.18 3.42
CA ARG A 248 10.68 -14.22 1.95
C ARG A 248 10.81 -15.62 1.35
N GLU A 249 11.52 -16.52 2.01
CA GLU A 249 11.68 -17.91 1.55
C GLU A 249 10.35 -18.67 1.57
N LEU A 250 9.40 -18.28 2.42
CA LEU A 250 8.09 -18.91 2.52
C LEU A 250 7.11 -18.49 1.40
N PHE A 251 7.38 -17.38 0.71
CA PHE A 251 6.45 -16.82 -0.27
C PHE A 251 6.76 -17.19 -1.72
N SER A 252 7.82 -17.96 -2.00
CA SER A 252 8.10 -18.62 -3.30
C SER A 252 7.64 -17.82 -4.54
N SER A 253 8.09 -16.56 -4.69
CA SER A 253 7.77 -15.57 -5.74
C SER A 253 6.40 -14.87 -5.72
N ARG A 254 5.50 -15.20 -4.78
CA ARG A 254 4.28 -14.43 -4.50
C ARG A 254 4.63 -13.12 -3.81
N GLU A 255 3.87 -12.06 -4.10
CA GLU A 255 3.99 -10.81 -3.35
C GLU A 255 3.67 -11.06 -1.87
N LEU A 256 4.58 -10.63 -1.00
CA LEU A 256 4.36 -10.70 0.44
C LEU A 256 3.25 -9.72 0.84
N ALA A 257 2.23 -10.22 1.51
CA ALA A 257 1.25 -9.36 2.15
C ALA A 257 1.94 -8.44 3.18
N GLY A 258 1.67 -7.13 3.11
CA GLY A 258 2.26 -6.16 4.04
C GLY A 258 2.02 -6.54 5.51
N GLY A 259 3.10 -6.63 6.30
CA GLY A 259 3.05 -7.04 7.71
C GLY A 259 2.88 -8.54 7.93
N ALA A 260 3.15 -9.40 6.94
CA ALA A 260 3.36 -10.82 7.18
C ALA A 260 4.54 -11.02 8.16
N GLY A 261 4.41 -11.97 9.10
CA GLY A 261 5.36 -12.13 10.20
C GLY A 261 5.16 -11.20 11.40
N ASP A 262 4.42 -10.09 11.25
CA ASP A 262 4.13 -9.14 12.34
C ASP A 262 2.84 -9.48 13.13
N CYS A 263 2.13 -10.54 12.77
CA CYS A 263 0.94 -11.00 13.49
C CYS A 263 1.29 -11.52 14.89
N ALA A 264 0.29 -11.54 15.79
CA ALA A 264 0.51 -11.98 17.16
C ALA A 264 1.00 -13.45 17.22
N GLY A 265 0.34 -14.37 16.50
CA GLY A 265 0.72 -15.79 16.43
C GLY A 265 2.20 -16.04 16.09
N PRO A 266 2.72 -15.57 14.94
CA PRO A 266 4.13 -15.75 14.59
C PRO A 266 5.12 -15.25 15.65
N LYS A 267 4.86 -14.09 16.27
CA LYS A 267 5.73 -13.55 17.34
C LYS A 267 5.75 -14.47 18.56
N LEU A 268 4.56 -14.95 18.97
CA LEU A 268 4.42 -15.85 20.11
C LEU A 268 5.14 -17.18 19.88
N LEU A 269 4.95 -17.79 18.72
CA LEU A 269 5.57 -19.07 18.38
C LEU A 269 7.09 -18.95 18.30
N LEU A 270 7.60 -17.92 17.60
CA LEU A 270 9.04 -17.70 17.51
C LEU A 270 9.66 -17.56 18.89
N PHE A 271 9.10 -16.68 19.74
CA PHE A 271 9.63 -16.47 21.07
C PHE A 271 9.55 -17.73 21.93
N ALA A 272 8.45 -18.50 21.84
CA ALA A 272 8.34 -19.78 22.54
C ALA A 272 9.46 -20.74 22.15
N TYR A 273 9.75 -20.89 20.86
CA TYR A 273 10.83 -21.76 20.39
C TYR A 273 12.21 -21.27 20.84
N GLU A 274 12.47 -19.95 20.80
CA GLU A 274 13.74 -19.37 21.25
C GLU A 274 13.98 -19.55 22.75
N GLN A 275 12.91 -19.59 23.55
CA GLN A 275 12.98 -19.81 25.00
C GLN A 275 12.84 -21.30 25.38
N GLY A 276 12.76 -22.22 24.42
CA GLY A 276 12.59 -23.65 24.69
C GLY A 276 11.23 -24.01 25.32
N LEU A 277 10.22 -23.16 25.15
CA LEU A 277 8.86 -23.42 25.61
C LEU A 277 8.14 -24.34 24.60
N THR A 278 7.30 -25.23 25.11
CA THR A 278 6.46 -26.12 24.29
C THR A 278 5.08 -25.49 24.10
N PRO A 279 4.70 -25.06 22.88
CA PRO A 279 3.36 -24.52 22.60
C PRO A 279 2.25 -25.54 22.85
N LEU A 280 1.13 -25.10 23.43
CA LEU A 280 -0.03 -25.95 23.74
C LEU A 280 -1.32 -25.48 23.07
N ALA A 281 -1.63 -24.18 23.16
CA ALA A 281 -2.82 -23.60 22.53
C ALA A 281 -2.66 -22.09 22.36
N MET A 282 -3.35 -21.49 21.40
CA MET A 282 -3.36 -20.04 21.21
C MET A 282 -4.75 -19.48 20.97
N ALA A 283 -4.91 -18.19 21.23
CA ALA A 283 -6.10 -17.43 20.89
C ALA A 283 -5.69 -16.04 20.44
N GLU A 284 -6.38 -15.50 19.42
CA GLU A 284 -6.24 -14.11 19.01
C GLU A 284 -7.59 -13.40 19.14
N PHE A 285 -7.58 -12.15 19.60
CA PHE A 285 -8.78 -11.33 19.76
C PHE A 285 -8.53 -9.88 19.40
N TRP A 286 -9.59 -9.18 19.00
CA TRP A 286 -9.53 -7.74 18.75
C TRP A 286 -9.75 -6.96 20.04
N TRP A 287 -8.94 -5.95 20.29
CA TRP A 287 -9.10 -5.05 21.44
C TRP A 287 -9.18 -3.61 20.99
N GLY A 288 -10.19 -2.92 21.49
CA GLY A 288 -10.49 -1.54 21.13
C GLY A 288 -11.52 -1.39 20.00
N PRO A 289 -11.65 -0.17 19.47
CA PRO A 289 -12.65 0.22 18.47
C PRO A 289 -12.53 -0.54 17.14
N SER A 290 -13.65 -0.68 16.43
CA SER A 290 -13.69 -1.35 15.13
C SER A 290 -12.91 -0.56 14.05
N PRO A 291 -12.22 -1.24 13.13
CA PRO A 291 -11.64 -0.60 11.96
C PRO A 291 -12.74 -0.02 11.07
N ARG A 292 -12.38 0.91 10.17
CA ARG A 292 -13.32 1.52 9.22
C ARG A 292 -14.06 0.51 8.34
N SER A 293 -13.48 -0.66 8.13
CA SER A 293 -14.08 -1.80 7.42
C SER A 293 -15.21 -2.49 8.18
N GLY A 294 -15.30 -2.31 9.51
CA GLY A 294 -16.33 -2.91 10.35
C GLY A 294 -16.19 -4.42 10.61
N ASP A 295 -15.12 -5.06 10.16
CA ASP A 295 -14.91 -6.51 10.22
C ASP A 295 -14.38 -7.03 11.57
N ARG A 296 -14.02 -6.12 12.49
CA ARG A 296 -13.49 -6.47 13.82
C ARG A 296 -14.28 -5.81 14.93
N HIS A 297 -14.58 -6.59 15.97
CA HIS A 297 -15.38 -6.17 17.12
C HIS A 297 -14.60 -6.35 18.42
N HIS A 298 -14.74 -5.37 19.32
CA HIS A 298 -14.07 -5.37 20.61
C HIS A 298 -14.31 -6.67 21.40
N GLY A 299 -13.23 -7.33 21.83
CA GLY A 299 -13.28 -8.56 22.64
C GLY A 299 -13.60 -9.83 21.86
N HIS A 300 -13.90 -9.75 20.55
CA HIS A 300 -14.21 -10.93 19.75
C HIS A 300 -12.93 -11.71 19.41
N TYR A 301 -13.03 -13.04 19.44
CA TYR A 301 -11.98 -13.94 18.98
C TYR A 301 -12.01 -14.08 17.46
N TYR A 302 -10.84 -14.23 16.87
CA TYR A 302 -10.68 -14.44 15.45
C TYR A 302 -9.62 -15.51 15.17
N PRO A 303 -9.79 -16.31 14.10
CA PRO A 303 -8.76 -17.22 13.68
C PRO A 303 -7.53 -16.43 13.19
N ALA A 304 -6.40 -17.12 13.09
CA ALA A 304 -5.22 -16.59 12.41
C ALA A 304 -5.58 -16.10 11.01
N CYS A 305 -4.99 -14.98 10.58
CA CYS A 305 -5.43 -14.34 9.35
C CYS A 305 -5.10 -15.17 8.09
N HIS A 306 -6.10 -15.42 7.24
CA HIS A 306 -5.90 -16.16 5.99
C HIS A 306 -5.02 -15.42 4.97
N THR A 307 -4.92 -14.10 5.06
CA THR A 307 -4.16 -13.30 4.09
C THR A 307 -2.66 -13.29 4.37
N LYS A 308 -2.24 -13.35 5.64
CA LYS A 308 -0.81 -13.27 6.02
C LYS A 308 -0.31 -14.53 6.73
N CYS A 309 -1.09 -15.06 7.68
CA CYS A 309 -0.68 -16.20 8.47
C CYS A 309 -0.81 -17.54 7.73
N ALA A 310 -1.68 -17.65 6.72
CA ALA A 310 -1.85 -18.90 5.96
C ALA A 310 -0.58 -19.37 5.22
N THR A 311 0.38 -18.49 4.97
CA THR A 311 1.69 -18.87 4.40
C THR A 311 2.75 -19.07 5.49
N VAL A 312 2.65 -18.33 6.59
CA VAL A 312 3.67 -18.31 7.66
C VAL A 312 3.47 -19.44 8.67
N LEU A 313 2.26 -19.61 9.19
CA LEU A 313 1.98 -20.56 10.26
C LEU A 313 2.16 -22.02 9.87
N PRO A 314 1.81 -22.49 8.65
CA PRO A 314 2.06 -23.89 8.29
C PRO A 314 3.53 -24.28 8.49
N PHE A 315 4.47 -23.44 8.07
CA PHE A 315 5.90 -23.65 8.33
C PHE A 315 6.20 -23.64 9.83
N MET A 316 5.75 -22.63 10.57
CA MET A 316 6.09 -22.49 11.99
C MET A 316 5.55 -23.63 12.86
N LEU A 317 4.42 -24.22 12.48
CA LEU A 317 3.79 -25.31 13.20
C LEU A 317 4.36 -26.69 12.84
N GLU A 318 5.21 -26.79 11.81
CA GLU A 318 5.91 -28.05 11.47
C GLU A 318 6.68 -28.57 12.69
N GLY A 319 6.36 -29.80 13.10
CA GLY A 319 6.93 -30.46 14.28
C GLY A 319 6.03 -30.49 15.51
N LEU A 320 4.91 -29.76 15.51
CA LEU A 320 3.88 -29.89 16.54
C LEU A 320 2.91 -31.03 16.21
N ASP A 321 2.40 -31.72 17.24
CA ASP A 321 1.25 -32.61 17.10
C ASP A 321 -0.02 -31.77 17.00
N LEU A 322 -0.43 -31.48 15.77
CA LEU A 322 -1.59 -30.65 15.46
C LEU A 322 -2.87 -31.50 15.46
N GLN A 323 -3.97 -30.90 15.90
CA GLN A 323 -5.29 -31.39 15.53
C GLN A 323 -5.42 -31.35 14.00
N PRO A 324 -6.06 -32.35 13.37
CA PRO A 324 -6.29 -32.31 11.94
C PRO A 324 -7.02 -31.00 11.60
N ALA A 325 -6.46 -30.23 10.66
CA ALA A 325 -7.08 -29.00 10.21
C ALA A 325 -8.52 -29.31 9.82
N TRP A 326 -9.47 -28.49 10.28
CA TRP A 326 -10.78 -28.48 9.62
C TRP A 326 -10.47 -28.23 8.14
N ALA A 327 -10.93 -29.09 7.24
CA ALA A 327 -10.52 -29.04 5.85
C ALA A 327 -10.72 -27.62 5.29
N HIS A 328 -9.63 -26.84 5.21
CA HIS A 328 -9.60 -25.60 4.47
C HIS A 328 -9.77 -25.99 3.02
N ASP A 329 -11.01 -25.97 2.53
CA ASP A 329 -11.24 -25.90 1.10
C ASP A 329 -10.53 -24.62 0.61
N PRO A 330 -9.45 -24.72 -0.18
CA PRO A 330 -8.72 -23.56 -0.68
C PRO A 330 -9.60 -22.70 -1.60
N CYS A 331 -10.77 -23.20 -1.99
CA CYS A 331 -11.75 -22.52 -2.84
C CYS A 331 -12.87 -21.80 -2.05
N SER A 332 -12.86 -21.84 -0.71
CA SER A 332 -13.83 -21.14 0.14
C SER A 332 -13.53 -19.64 0.24
N THR A 333 -13.76 -18.91 -0.85
CA THR A 333 -13.92 -17.46 -0.82
C THR A 333 -15.35 -17.11 -0.42
N ARG A 334 -15.70 -17.23 0.86
CA ARG A 334 -16.88 -16.52 1.39
C ARG A 334 -16.58 -15.87 2.75
N PRO A 335 -16.43 -14.53 2.81
CA PRO A 335 -16.65 -13.81 4.04
C PRO A 335 -18.17 -13.73 4.29
N GLY A 336 -18.62 -14.27 5.43
CA GLY A 336 -19.96 -14.02 5.96
C GLY A 336 -20.89 -15.23 5.94
N ALA A 337 -21.11 -15.80 7.13
CA ALA A 337 -22.41 -16.23 7.69
C ALA A 337 -22.18 -17.17 8.88
N LEU A 338 -21.88 -16.61 10.05
CA LEU A 338 -22.15 -17.25 11.34
C LEU A 338 -22.91 -16.26 12.22
N HIS A 339 -24.00 -15.72 11.69
CA HIS A 339 -25.11 -15.25 12.49
C HIS A 339 -26.34 -15.92 11.92
N GLU A 340 -26.78 -16.95 12.61
CA GLU A 340 -28.18 -17.30 12.88
C GLU A 340 -28.24 -18.76 13.33
N ARG A 341 -28.73 -18.92 14.55
CA ARG A 341 -29.34 -20.07 15.25
C ARG A 341 -28.91 -19.96 16.71
N GLU A 342 -29.77 -19.83 17.70
CA GLU A 342 -31.21 -20.04 17.91
C GLU A 342 -31.43 -19.70 19.42
N PRO A 343 -32.65 -19.71 19.98
CA PRO A 343 -33.96 -19.31 19.46
C PRO A 343 -34.48 -17.99 20.06
#